data_AF-A0A7R9ZVQ8-F1
#
_entry.id   AF-A0A7R9ZVQ8-F1
#
_cell.length_a   1.000
_cell.length_b   1.000
_cell.length_c   1.000
_cell.angle_alpha   90.00
_cell.angle_beta   90.00
_cell.angle_gamma   90.00
#
_symmetry.space_group_name_H-M   'P 1'
#
loop_
_entity.id
_entity.type
_entity.pdbx_description
1 polymer ?
#
loop_
_entity_poly.entity_id
_entity_poly.type
_entity_poly.pdbx_seq_one_letter_code
_entity_poly.pdbx_strand_id
1 'polypeptide(L)'
;NVLWLFKYMSGARPPPAESDIKDKTFVEMTDVCVKHIHAPNSGLGIPYSFLLWHWGMVVVFLVGFISMFFLTTPTSDGFPWLTFVQKLIIWFNAWESLGLGVLHGPLHAKMAPPFTDWWYRLTPDTLKYNAPFLGCLPSTRNCLDVLVEGILTYVFTIRCLCAPAMTPEMMIPLVLCGIYEFIFDYGQHLHTYATQ
;
A
#
# COMPACT_ATOMS: atom_id res chain seq x y z
N ASN A 1 -15.81 -7.40 -8.63
CA ASN A 1 -15.05 -8.63 -8.90
C ASN A 1 -13.78 -8.23 -9.63
N VAL A 2 -12.59 -8.29 -9.00
CA VAL A 2 -11.27 -7.93 -9.58
C VAL A 2 -10.62 -9.08 -10.35
N LEU A 3 -11.23 -10.26 -10.40
CA LEU A 3 -10.69 -11.42 -11.12
C LEU A 3 -10.50 -11.12 -12.62
N TRP A 4 -11.11 -10.06 -13.15
CA TRP A 4 -10.84 -9.58 -14.51
C TRP A 4 -9.39 -9.14 -14.72
N LEU A 5 -8.68 -8.68 -13.69
CA LEU A 5 -7.26 -8.34 -13.79
C LEU A 5 -6.40 -9.55 -14.14
N PHE A 6 -6.83 -10.76 -13.75
CA PHE A 6 -6.17 -12.01 -14.11
C PHE A 6 -6.63 -12.59 -15.45
N LYS A 7 -7.71 -12.06 -16.07
CA LYS A 7 -8.23 -12.58 -17.34
C LYS A 7 -7.39 -12.22 -18.55
N TYR A 8 -6.58 -11.17 -18.46
CA TYR A 8 -5.74 -10.69 -19.57
C TYR A 8 -4.30 -11.19 -19.39
N MET A 9 -4.07 -12.48 -19.62
CA MET A 9 -2.76 -13.15 -19.50
C MET A 9 -1.65 -12.64 -20.44
N SER A 10 -1.91 -11.62 -21.25
CA SER A 10 -0.84 -10.97 -22.03
C SER A 10 0.17 -10.35 -21.07
N GLY A 11 1.31 -11.01 -20.94
CA GLY A 11 2.38 -10.60 -20.05
C GLY A 11 2.77 -11.66 -19.04
N ALA A 12 1.95 -12.65 -18.66
CA ALA A 12 2.36 -13.69 -17.71
C ALA A 12 3.49 -14.56 -18.28
N ARG A 13 4.67 -14.60 -17.65
CA ARG A 13 5.69 -15.59 -17.99
C ARG A 13 5.36 -16.88 -17.25
N PRO A 14 4.96 -17.96 -17.96
CA PRO A 14 4.87 -19.26 -17.32
C PRO A 14 6.24 -19.65 -16.75
N PRO A 15 6.30 -20.54 -15.74
CA PRO A 15 7.58 -21.08 -15.28
C PRO A 15 8.38 -21.64 -16.47
N PRO A 16 9.72 -21.72 -16.35
CA PRO A 16 10.56 -22.38 -17.37
C PRO A 16 9.98 -23.75 -17.72
N ALA A 17 10.13 -24.17 -18.98
CA ALA A 17 9.59 -25.47 -19.37
C ALA A 17 10.21 -26.55 -18.50
N GLU A 18 9.46 -27.62 -18.19
CA GLU A 18 9.96 -28.69 -17.33
C GLU A 18 11.28 -29.27 -17.86
N SER A 19 11.44 -29.34 -19.18
CA SER A 19 12.68 -29.73 -19.86
C SER A 19 13.90 -28.89 -19.49
N ASP A 20 13.70 -27.64 -19.08
CA ASP A 20 14.76 -26.68 -18.76
C ASP A 20 15.24 -26.79 -17.30
N ILE A 21 14.51 -27.52 -16.46
CA ILE A 21 14.76 -27.65 -15.01
C ILE A 21 14.90 -29.11 -14.56
N LYS A 22 14.39 -30.05 -15.36
CA LYS A 22 14.50 -31.48 -15.08
C LYS A 22 15.98 -31.89 -14.98
N ASP A 23 16.29 -32.69 -13.96
CA ASP A 23 17.62 -33.22 -13.65
C ASP A 23 18.70 -32.19 -13.28
N LYS A 24 18.32 -30.93 -13.01
CA LYS A 24 19.21 -29.89 -12.48
C LYS A 24 19.26 -29.88 -10.95
N THR A 25 20.39 -29.48 -10.39
CA THR A 25 20.50 -29.17 -8.96
C THR A 25 19.70 -27.91 -8.60
N PHE A 26 19.41 -27.70 -7.31
CA PHE A 26 18.67 -26.52 -6.83
C PHE A 26 19.31 -25.18 -7.26
N VAL A 27 20.65 -25.10 -7.25
CA VAL A 27 21.38 -23.90 -7.67
C VAL A 27 21.21 -23.67 -9.17
N GLU A 28 21.34 -24.71 -9.98
CA GLU A 28 21.17 -24.61 -11.43
C GLU A 28 19.72 -24.29 -11.83
N MET A 29 18.73 -24.83 -11.10
CA MET A 29 17.33 -24.45 -11.26
C MET A 29 17.13 -22.95 -10.96
N THR A 30 17.75 -22.44 -9.89
CA THR A 30 17.68 -21.02 -9.52
C THR A 30 18.25 -20.15 -10.63
N ASP A 31 19.42 -20.51 -11.18
CA ASP A 31 20.04 -19.78 -12.29
C ASP A 31 19.16 -19.76 -13.56
N VAL A 32 18.50 -20.88 -13.88
CA VAL A 32 17.54 -20.96 -15.00
C VAL A 32 16.36 -20.03 -14.75
N CYS A 33 15.77 -20.06 -13.56
CA CYS A 33 14.67 -19.18 -13.19
C CYS A 33 15.07 -17.70 -13.22
N VAL A 34 16.26 -17.34 -12.72
CA VAL A 34 16.78 -15.97 -12.75
C VAL A 34 16.98 -15.51 -14.21
N LYS A 35 17.61 -16.32 -15.07
CA LYS A 35 17.76 -15.98 -16.50
C LYS A 35 16.41 -15.85 -17.20
N HIS A 36 15.45 -16.71 -16.84
CA HIS A 36 14.09 -16.66 -17.36
C HIS A 36 13.33 -15.41 -16.93
N ILE A 37 13.61 -14.84 -15.74
CA ILE A 37 13.04 -13.58 -15.24
C ILE A 37 13.78 -12.36 -15.82
N HIS A 38 15.09 -12.43 -15.99
CA HIS A 38 15.93 -11.32 -16.47
C HIS A 38 16.10 -11.25 -17.99
N ALA A 39 15.43 -12.12 -18.76
CA ALA A 39 15.51 -12.09 -20.21
C ALA A 39 15.09 -10.70 -20.76
N PRO A 40 16.00 -9.93 -21.37
CA PRO A 40 15.82 -8.50 -21.66
C PRO A 40 14.71 -8.22 -22.68
N ASN A 41 14.36 -9.22 -23.50
CA ASN A 41 13.42 -9.07 -24.61
C ASN A 41 11.98 -9.49 -24.27
N SER A 42 11.71 -9.92 -23.03
CA SER A 42 10.41 -10.57 -22.72
C SER A 42 9.67 -10.02 -21.49
N GLY A 43 10.08 -8.87 -20.94
CA GLY A 43 9.39 -8.16 -19.85
C GLY A 43 9.31 -8.91 -18.50
N LEU A 44 8.75 -8.30 -17.45
CA LEU A 44 8.74 -8.91 -16.11
C LEU A 44 7.70 -10.03 -15.90
N GLY A 45 6.98 -10.48 -16.92
CA GLY A 45 5.94 -11.46 -16.67
C GLY A 45 4.64 -10.87 -16.10
N ILE A 46 4.46 -9.54 -16.10
CA ILE A 46 3.31 -8.87 -15.45
C ILE A 46 2.19 -8.67 -16.49
N PRO A 47 0.94 -9.13 -16.23
CA PRO A 47 -0.17 -8.91 -17.15
C PRO A 47 -0.40 -7.42 -17.43
N TYR A 48 -0.66 -7.03 -18.69
CA TYR A 48 -0.91 -5.62 -19.05
C TYR A 48 -2.07 -4.98 -18.27
N SER A 49 -3.05 -5.77 -17.84
CA SER A 49 -4.14 -5.32 -16.95
C SER A 49 -3.63 -4.80 -15.60
N PHE A 50 -2.57 -5.41 -15.04
CA PHE A 50 -1.94 -4.93 -13.80
C PHE A 50 -1.18 -3.62 -14.02
N LEU A 51 -0.48 -3.50 -15.15
CA LEU A 51 0.18 -2.25 -15.54
C LEU A 51 -0.85 -1.13 -15.77
N LEU A 52 -1.94 -1.42 -16.49
CA LEU A 52 -3.01 -0.46 -16.75
C LEU A 52 -3.68 -0.03 -15.45
N TRP A 53 -3.98 -0.98 -14.57
CA TRP A 53 -4.53 -0.69 -13.25
C TRP A 53 -3.57 0.15 -12.41
N HIS A 54 -2.28 -0.22 -12.35
CA HIS A 54 -1.27 0.56 -11.65
C HIS A 54 -1.18 2.00 -12.16
N TRP A 55 -1.05 2.20 -13.48
CA TRP A 55 -0.98 3.55 -14.05
C TRP A 55 -2.29 4.32 -13.89
N GLY A 56 -3.43 3.64 -13.98
CA GLY A 56 -4.72 4.23 -13.64
C GLY A 56 -4.75 4.77 -12.21
N MET A 57 -4.24 4.00 -11.25
CA MET A 57 -4.14 4.42 -9.85
C MET A 57 -3.18 5.61 -9.66
N VAL A 58 -2.06 5.65 -10.39
CA VAL A 58 -1.14 6.81 -10.38
C VAL A 58 -1.83 8.08 -10.89
N VAL A 59 -2.64 7.98 -11.96
CA VAL A 59 -3.40 9.12 -12.48
C VAL A 59 -4.46 9.57 -11.48
N VAL A 60 -5.22 8.63 -10.88
CA VAL A 60 -6.24 8.96 -9.86
C VAL A 60 -5.58 9.60 -8.63
N PHE A 61 -4.43 9.08 -8.19
CA PHE A 61 -3.64 9.65 -7.10
C PHE A 61 -3.28 11.11 -7.38
N LEU A 62 -2.70 11.39 -8.55
CA LEU A 62 -2.24 12.73 -8.91
C LEU A 62 -3.41 13.70 -9.06
N VAL A 63 -4.44 13.31 -9.83
CA VAL A 63 -5.63 14.15 -10.06
C VAL A 63 -6.36 14.40 -8.75
N GLY A 64 -6.53 13.38 -7.91
CA GLY A 64 -7.16 13.48 -6.60
C GLY A 64 -6.41 14.43 -5.67
N PHE A 65 -5.10 14.27 -5.56
CA PHE A 65 -4.26 15.14 -4.73
C PHE A 65 -4.31 16.60 -5.20
N ILE A 66 -4.08 16.83 -6.50
CA ILE A 66 -4.05 18.18 -7.07
C ILE A 66 -5.41 18.86 -6.88
N SER A 67 -6.51 18.16 -7.16
CA SER A 67 -7.86 18.69 -6.96
C SER A 67 -8.12 19.04 -5.49
N MET A 68 -7.82 18.12 -4.57
CA MET A 68 -7.97 18.34 -3.14
C MET A 68 -7.13 19.53 -2.66
N PHE A 69 -5.87 19.64 -3.11
CA PHE A 69 -4.97 20.71 -2.71
C PHE A 69 -5.51 22.08 -3.11
N PHE A 70 -5.89 22.27 -4.38
CA PHE A 70 -6.41 23.55 -4.86
C PHE A 70 -7.80 23.90 -4.33
N LEU A 71 -8.62 22.90 -3.96
CA LEU A 71 -9.91 23.14 -3.33
C LEU A 71 -9.80 23.58 -1.86
N THR A 72 -8.72 23.17 -1.17
CA THR A 72 -8.61 23.33 0.28
C THR A 72 -7.54 24.33 0.69
N THR A 73 -6.63 24.70 -0.22
CA THR A 73 -5.45 25.53 0.08
C THR A 73 -5.50 26.81 -0.75
N PRO A 74 -5.55 28.00 -0.14
CA PRO A 74 -5.47 29.26 -0.86
C PRO A 74 -4.13 29.39 -1.60
N THR A 75 -4.17 29.80 -2.87
CA THR A 75 -2.98 30.04 -3.70
C THR A 75 -2.95 31.45 -4.30
N SER A 76 -3.82 32.36 -3.85
CA SER A 76 -3.95 33.72 -4.38
C SER A 76 -2.69 34.57 -4.15
N ASP A 77 -2.01 34.35 -3.03
CA ASP A 77 -0.88 35.17 -2.58
C ASP A 77 0.48 34.53 -2.95
N GLY A 78 0.45 33.48 -3.77
CA GLY A 78 1.60 32.66 -4.15
C GLY A 78 1.37 31.18 -3.88
N PHE A 79 2.23 30.33 -4.45
CA PHE A 79 2.12 28.88 -4.28
C PHE A 79 2.72 28.42 -2.93
N PRO A 80 1.94 27.82 -2.02
CA PRO A 80 2.42 27.45 -0.70
C PRO A 80 3.13 26.09 -0.73
N TRP A 81 4.40 26.10 -1.19
CA TRP A 81 5.22 24.89 -1.38
C TRP A 81 5.33 23.99 -0.14
N LEU A 82 5.50 24.57 1.05
CA LEU A 82 5.62 23.77 2.28
C LEU A 82 4.31 23.02 2.58
N THR A 83 3.17 23.72 2.53
CA THR A 83 1.85 23.11 2.71
C THR A 83 1.58 22.05 1.65
N PHE A 84 2.00 22.29 0.40
CA PHE A 84 1.91 21.31 -0.69
C PHE A 84 2.65 20.03 -0.36
N VAL A 85 3.93 20.12 0.04
CA VAL A 85 4.74 18.94 0.39
C VAL A 85 4.17 18.22 1.60
N GLN A 86 3.77 18.94 2.65
CA GLN A 86 3.18 18.35 3.85
C GLN A 86 1.89 17.58 3.52
N LYS A 87 0.97 18.19 2.76
CA LYS A 87 -0.26 17.52 2.32
C LYS A 87 0.02 16.37 1.37
N LEU A 88 1.03 16.47 0.51
CA LEU A 88 1.42 15.38 -0.39
C LEU A 88 1.91 14.16 0.40
N ILE A 89 2.72 14.37 1.45
CA ILE A 89 3.17 13.28 2.33
C ILE A 89 1.97 12.62 3.03
N ILE A 90 1.04 13.41 3.57
CA ILE A 90 -0.17 12.90 4.24
C ILE A 90 -1.04 12.12 3.24
N TRP A 91 -1.28 12.69 2.06
CA TRP A 91 -2.05 12.06 0.98
C TRP A 91 -1.41 10.76 0.50
N PHE A 92 -0.08 10.74 0.32
CA PHE A 92 0.67 9.54 -0.05
C PHE A 92 0.52 8.44 0.99
N ASN A 93 0.72 8.75 2.28
CA ASN A 93 0.56 7.75 3.34
C ASN A 93 -0.89 7.23 3.43
N ALA A 94 -1.88 8.10 3.29
CA ALA A 94 -3.29 7.70 3.28
C ALA A 94 -3.65 6.83 2.05
N TRP A 95 -3.06 7.13 0.90
CA TRP A 95 -3.25 6.35 -0.32
C TRP A 95 -2.62 4.95 -0.20
N GLU A 96 -1.42 4.88 0.36
CA GLU A 96 -0.75 3.61 0.67
C GLU A 96 -1.51 2.79 1.72
N SER A 97 -2.02 3.41 2.80
CA SER A 97 -2.79 2.71 3.85
C SER A 97 -4.15 2.19 3.38
N LEU A 98 -4.70 2.73 2.29
CA LEU A 98 -5.88 2.19 1.62
C LEU A 98 -5.56 1.00 0.70
N GLY A 99 -4.30 0.60 0.58
CA GLY A 99 -3.86 -0.44 -0.35
C GLY A 99 -3.92 -0.01 -1.82
N LEU A 100 -3.94 1.30 -2.08
CA LEU A 100 -4.07 1.87 -3.43
C LEU A 100 -2.71 2.21 -4.06
N GLY A 101 -1.67 2.27 -3.23
CA GLY A 101 -0.33 2.68 -3.63
C GLY A 101 0.53 1.56 -4.20
N VAL A 102 1.78 1.90 -4.48
CA VAL A 102 2.72 0.99 -5.13
C VAL A 102 3.24 -0.03 -4.13
N LEU A 103 3.44 0.37 -2.87
CA LEU A 103 3.96 -0.50 -1.81
C LEU A 103 2.91 -1.51 -1.34
N HIS A 104 1.62 -1.12 -1.35
CA HIS A 104 0.53 -1.96 -0.82
C HIS A 104 -0.44 -2.50 -1.89
N GLY A 105 -0.27 -2.12 -3.15
CA GLY A 105 -1.24 -2.40 -4.19
C GLY A 105 -0.86 -3.53 -5.15
N PRO A 106 -1.33 -3.44 -6.40
CA PRO A 106 -1.43 -4.55 -7.37
C PRO A 106 -0.11 -5.18 -7.77
N LEU A 107 0.99 -4.41 -7.75
CA LEU A 107 2.32 -4.89 -8.14
C LEU A 107 2.93 -5.84 -7.10
N HIS A 108 2.34 -5.92 -5.90
CA HIS A 108 2.71 -6.89 -4.86
C HIS A 108 1.75 -8.08 -4.78
N ALA A 109 0.95 -8.34 -5.82
CA ALA A 109 0.00 -9.46 -5.90
C ALA A 109 -1.11 -9.50 -4.82
N LYS A 110 -1.28 -8.43 -4.04
CA LYS A 110 -2.31 -8.27 -2.99
C LYS A 110 -3.71 -7.96 -3.56
N MET A 111 -4.15 -8.75 -4.54
CA MET A 111 -5.38 -8.49 -5.32
C MET A 111 -6.54 -9.43 -4.97
N ALA A 112 -6.33 -10.38 -4.06
CA ALA A 112 -7.33 -11.37 -3.66
C ALA A 112 -7.38 -11.58 -2.13
N PRO A 113 -8.33 -10.95 -1.41
CA PRO A 113 -9.22 -9.89 -1.89
C PRO A 113 -8.46 -8.58 -2.20
N PRO A 114 -8.97 -7.72 -3.10
CA PRO A 114 -8.37 -6.40 -3.32
C PRO A 114 -8.65 -5.51 -2.11
N PHE A 115 -7.79 -4.52 -1.88
CA PHE A 115 -7.97 -3.53 -0.82
C PHE A 115 -8.11 -4.14 0.59
N THR A 116 -7.37 -5.22 0.82
CA THR A 116 -7.34 -5.93 2.09
C THR A 116 -6.90 -5.06 3.24
N ASP A 117 -5.99 -4.10 3.02
CA ASP A 117 -5.37 -3.36 4.14
C ASP A 117 -6.39 -2.57 4.97
N TRP A 118 -7.23 -1.74 4.33
CA TRP A 118 -8.25 -0.98 5.05
C TRP A 118 -9.37 -1.89 5.60
N TRP A 119 -9.72 -2.96 4.88
CA TRP A 119 -10.71 -3.92 5.36
C TRP A 119 -10.22 -4.64 6.63
N TYR A 120 -8.97 -5.08 6.66
CA TYR A 120 -8.34 -5.68 7.83
C TYR A 120 -8.32 -4.71 9.02
N ARG A 121 -7.97 -3.44 8.79
CA ARG A 121 -7.96 -2.40 9.84
C ARG A 121 -9.35 -2.11 10.41
N LEU A 122 -10.40 -2.23 9.60
CA LEU A 122 -11.78 -1.96 10.03
C LEU A 122 -12.53 -3.18 10.58
N THR A 123 -11.90 -4.36 10.56
CA THR A 123 -12.53 -5.61 11.00
C THR A 123 -11.92 -6.07 12.32
N PRO A 124 -12.71 -6.13 13.42
CA PRO A 124 -12.29 -6.76 14.67
C PRO A 124 -11.89 -8.22 14.47
N ASP A 125 -11.11 -8.75 15.42
CA ASP A 125 -10.64 -10.15 15.47
C ASP A 125 -9.70 -10.56 14.33
N THR A 126 -9.29 -9.62 13.47
CA THR A 126 -8.25 -9.83 12.47
C THR A 126 -6.87 -9.88 13.12
N LEU A 127 -5.94 -10.60 12.48
CA LEU A 127 -4.56 -10.71 12.99
C LEU A 127 -3.83 -9.36 12.90
N LYS A 128 -3.09 -9.04 13.96
CA LYS A 128 -2.18 -7.89 14.02
C LYS A 128 -0.83 -8.31 14.57
N TYR A 129 0.20 -7.56 14.21
CA TYR A 129 1.57 -7.87 14.61
C TYR A 129 2.06 -6.81 15.58
N ASN A 130 1.98 -7.10 16.88
CA ASN A 130 2.51 -6.21 17.91
C ASN A 130 4.00 -5.95 17.71
N ALA A 131 4.50 -4.84 18.27
CA ALA A 131 5.92 -4.54 18.24
C ALA A 131 6.74 -5.73 18.79
N PRO A 132 7.88 -6.08 18.16
CA PRO A 132 8.65 -7.29 18.50
C PRO A 132 9.20 -7.26 19.94
N PHE A 133 9.27 -6.07 20.55
CA PHE A 133 9.69 -5.86 21.94
C PHE A 133 8.52 -5.86 22.96
N LEU A 134 7.27 -6.06 22.53
CA LEU A 134 6.06 -6.10 23.36
C LEU A 134 5.24 -7.37 23.12
N GLY A 135 5.81 -8.54 23.42
CA GLY A 135 5.19 -9.85 23.19
C GLY A 135 3.97 -10.20 24.07
N CYS A 136 3.59 -9.34 25.02
CA CYS A 136 2.45 -9.57 25.92
C CYS A 136 1.12 -9.00 25.40
N LEU A 137 1.14 -8.31 24.26
CA LEU A 137 -0.06 -7.71 23.68
C LEU A 137 -0.90 -8.73 22.89
N PRO A 138 -2.23 -8.56 22.81
CA PRO A 138 -3.08 -9.43 22.00
C PRO A 138 -2.68 -9.42 20.52
N SER A 139 -2.65 -10.58 19.86
CA SER A 139 -2.32 -10.72 18.43
C SER A 139 -3.52 -10.53 17.50
N THR A 140 -4.66 -10.12 18.04
CA THR A 140 -5.90 -9.84 17.30
C THR A 140 -6.34 -8.38 17.51
N ARG A 141 -6.95 -7.79 16.48
CA ARG A 141 -7.52 -6.44 16.58
C ARG A 141 -8.76 -6.43 17.45
N ASN A 142 -8.80 -5.47 18.35
CA ASN A 142 -9.97 -5.15 19.15
C ASN A 142 -10.67 -3.90 18.60
N CYS A 143 -11.77 -3.48 19.24
CA CYS A 143 -12.53 -2.29 18.83
C CYS A 143 -11.74 -0.98 18.97
N LEU A 144 -10.78 -0.90 19.89
CA LEU A 144 -9.91 0.27 20.05
C LEU A 144 -8.95 0.39 18.86
N ASP A 145 -8.39 -0.73 18.39
CA ASP A 145 -7.53 -0.74 17.20
C ASP A 145 -8.31 -0.25 15.96
N VAL A 146 -9.52 -0.78 15.76
CA VAL A 146 -10.43 -0.33 14.68
C VAL A 146 -10.73 1.17 14.78
N LEU A 147 -10.99 1.66 16.00
CA LEU A 147 -11.25 3.07 16.23
C LEU A 147 -10.00 3.93 15.93
N VAL A 148 -8.83 3.57 16.46
CA VAL A 148 -7.63 4.39 16.36
C VAL A 148 -7.01 4.30 14.96
N GLU A 149 -6.68 3.09 14.51
CA GLU A 149 -5.99 2.82 13.23
C GLU A 149 -6.93 3.03 12.03
N GLY A 150 -8.21 2.71 12.20
CA GLY A 150 -9.19 2.67 11.12
C GLY A 150 -10.09 3.89 11.01
N ILE A 151 -10.51 4.52 12.10
CA ILE A 151 -11.45 5.67 12.05
C ILE A 151 -10.71 6.98 12.31
N LEU A 152 -10.04 7.09 13.46
CA LEU A 152 -9.39 8.33 13.90
C LEU A 152 -8.24 8.74 12.97
N THR A 153 -7.40 7.79 12.54
CA THR A 153 -6.35 8.06 11.54
C THR A 153 -6.91 8.74 10.30
N TYR A 154 -8.02 8.26 9.74
CA TYR A 154 -8.61 8.83 8.53
C TYR A 154 -9.33 10.15 8.80
N VAL A 155 -10.02 10.29 9.93
CA VAL A 155 -10.63 11.56 10.34
C VAL A 155 -9.58 12.65 10.48
N PHE A 156 -8.46 12.37 11.16
CA PHE A 156 -7.37 13.34 11.33
C PHE A 156 -6.63 13.60 10.01
N THR A 157 -6.44 12.58 9.18
CA THR A 157 -5.90 12.74 7.81
C THR A 157 -6.75 13.70 7.00
N ILE A 158 -8.07 13.47 6.93
CA ILE A 158 -9.00 14.34 6.19
C ILE A 158 -8.97 15.76 6.78
N ARG A 159 -8.97 15.90 8.11
CA ARG A 159 -8.85 17.20 8.77
C ARG A 159 -7.60 17.95 8.33
N CYS A 160 -6.45 17.30 8.28
CA CYS A 160 -5.19 17.90 7.81
C CYS A 160 -5.27 18.27 6.32
N LEU A 161 -5.79 17.38 5.48
CA LEU A 161 -5.92 17.63 4.04
C LEU A 161 -6.89 18.78 3.73
N CYS A 162 -7.98 18.91 4.48
CA CYS A 162 -8.97 19.97 4.29
C CYS A 162 -8.57 21.32 4.91
N ALA A 163 -7.51 21.38 5.71
CA ALA A 163 -7.07 22.61 6.35
C ALA A 163 -6.41 23.58 5.35
N PRO A 164 -6.66 24.90 5.40
CA PRO A 164 -6.05 25.87 4.49
C PRO A 164 -4.54 25.98 4.64
N ALA A 165 -4.03 25.73 5.84
CA ALA A 165 -2.61 25.64 6.13
C ALA A 165 -2.38 24.49 7.13
N MET A 166 -1.19 23.91 7.08
CA MET A 166 -0.79 22.85 7.98
C MET A 166 -0.03 23.45 9.17
N THR A 167 -0.43 23.10 10.39
CA THR A 167 0.32 23.42 11.60
C THR A 167 0.73 22.15 12.35
N PRO A 168 1.81 22.17 13.15
CA PRO A 168 2.24 21.03 13.93
C PRO A 168 1.15 20.48 14.86
N GLU A 169 0.33 21.34 15.47
CA GLU A 169 -0.72 20.96 16.40
C GLU A 169 -1.81 20.13 15.74
N MET A 170 -2.06 20.36 14.45
CA MET A 170 -3.00 19.55 13.66
C MET A 170 -2.48 18.14 13.41
N MET A 171 -1.15 17.97 13.37
CA MET A 171 -0.49 16.68 13.15
C MET A 171 -0.40 15.84 14.42
N ILE A 172 -0.44 16.45 15.61
CA ILE A 172 -0.29 15.72 16.89
C ILE A 172 -1.25 14.53 16.98
N PRO A 173 -2.58 14.66 16.75
CA PRO A 173 -3.48 13.52 16.83
C PRO A 173 -3.13 12.40 15.84
N LEU A 174 -2.72 12.75 14.62
CA LEU A 174 -2.33 11.79 13.59
C LEU A 174 -1.02 11.07 13.96
N VAL A 175 -0.05 11.79 14.55
CA VAL A 175 1.19 11.22 15.06
C VAL A 175 0.92 10.26 16.22
N LEU A 176 0.00 10.60 17.13
CA LEU A 176 -0.40 9.72 18.22
C LEU A 176 -1.06 8.43 17.70
N CYS A 177 -1.90 8.52 16.67
CA CYS A 177 -2.41 7.33 15.97
C CYS A 177 -1.27 6.49 15.37
N GLY A 178 -0.28 7.11 14.71
CA GLY A 178 0.87 6.40 14.16
C GLY A 178 1.76 5.75 15.23
N ILE A 179 1.93 6.38 16.39
CA ILE A 179 2.63 5.77 17.54
C ILE A 179 1.84 4.58 18.09
N TYR A 180 0.52 4.70 18.19
CA TYR A 180 -0.34 3.59 18.59
C TYR A 180 -0.17 2.42 17.62
N GLU A 181 -0.32 2.65 16.31
CA GLU A 181 -0.13 1.64 15.27
C GLU A 181 1.26 1.00 15.36
N PHE A 182 2.32 1.80 15.54
CA PHE A 182 3.68 1.27 15.70
C PHE A 182 3.84 0.33 16.90
N ILE A 183 3.14 0.59 18.01
CA ILE A 183 3.23 -0.20 19.24
C ILE A 183 2.37 -1.47 19.15
N PHE A 184 1.13 -1.32 18.67
CA PHE A 184 0.09 -2.35 18.74
C PHE A 184 -0.09 -3.12 17.42
N ASP A 185 0.48 -2.64 16.31
CA ASP A 185 0.40 -3.25 14.98
C ASP A 185 1.61 -2.90 14.07
N TYR A 186 2.81 -3.03 14.63
CA TYR A 186 4.10 -2.85 13.97
C TYR A 186 4.24 -3.57 12.61
N GLY A 187 3.66 -4.76 12.46
CA GLY A 187 4.05 -5.70 11.39
C GLY A 187 3.11 -5.83 10.20
N GLN A 188 1.96 -5.14 10.13
CA GLN A 188 1.08 -5.27 8.96
C GLN A 188 1.75 -4.73 7.67
N HIS A 189 2.65 -3.75 7.80
CA HIS A 189 3.43 -3.21 6.68
C HIS A 189 4.72 -3.97 6.35
N LEU A 190 5.09 -5.00 7.10
CA LEU A 190 6.34 -5.76 6.87
C LEU A 190 6.11 -7.26 6.64
N HIS A 191 5.06 -7.85 7.23
CA HIS A 191 4.85 -9.31 7.23
C HIS A 191 3.68 -9.80 6.39
N THR A 192 2.73 -8.94 6.01
CA THR A 192 1.72 -9.23 4.97
C THR A 192 2.33 -9.40 3.56
N TYR A 193 3.66 -9.46 3.49
CA TYR A 193 4.50 -9.56 2.29
C TYR A 193 5.15 -10.95 2.14
N ALA A 194 5.08 -11.81 3.17
CA ALA A 194 5.80 -13.09 3.20
C ALA A 194 4.90 -14.33 3.23
N THR A 195 3.57 -14.18 3.37
CA THR A 195 2.66 -15.32 3.60
C THR A 195 1.42 -15.36 2.68
N GLN A 196 1.43 -14.64 1.56
CA GLN A 196 0.44 -14.81 0.48
C GLN A 196 1.11 -15.31 -0.79
#